data_AF-A0A7C4PPE0-F1
#
_entry.id   AF-A0A7C4PPE0-F1
#
_cell.length_a   1.000
_cell.length_b   1.000
_cell.length_c   1.000
_cell.angle_alpha   90.00
_cell.angle_beta   90.00
_cell.angle_gamma   90.00
#
_symmetry.space_group_name_H-M   'P 1'
#
loop_
_entity.id
_entity.type
_entity.pdbx_description
1 polymer ?
#
loop_
_entity_poly.entity_id
_entity_poly.type
_entity_poly.pdbx_seq_one_letter_code
_entity_poly.pdbx_strand_id
1 'polypeptide(L)'
;KWPDETDDFAGIATEAWPERRVFQVILEKFGLMPITSDSHFGEYIQWAYDITDHRGILDFYRFYKEYLAHVEPKIELQLSERVVPIIEGILTDSCYVEEAVNIPNRGLIANLPDWIVVEVPATVDKNGVHGIPMGSLPHGFAGLLMNQVAVHDLTAEAVLQKSKALALQALLVDPVVGQYHGIEEMLDTMIAYQEKWLGYLK
;
A
#
# COMPACT_ATOMS: atom_id res chain seq x y z
N LYS A 1 -27.24 8.61 -4.42
CA LYS A 1 -26.89 7.97 -5.71
C LYS A 1 -25.42 8.24 -5.95
N TRP A 2 -24.66 7.22 -6.36
CA TRP A 2 -23.29 7.44 -6.82
C TRP A 2 -23.35 8.32 -8.09
N PRO A 3 -22.43 9.27 -8.29
CA PRO A 3 -22.41 10.07 -9.51
C PRO A 3 -21.99 9.20 -10.69
N ASP A 4 -22.76 9.21 -11.76
CA ASP A 4 -22.54 8.34 -12.92
C ASP A 4 -21.82 9.08 -14.06
N GLU A 5 -21.84 10.43 -14.08
CA GLU A 5 -21.21 11.25 -15.12
C GLU A 5 -20.14 12.21 -14.54
N THR A 6 -19.14 12.56 -15.36
CA THR A 6 -18.03 13.45 -14.96
C THR A 6 -18.50 14.84 -14.50
N ASP A 7 -19.58 15.35 -15.08
CA ASP A 7 -20.14 16.67 -14.75
C ASP A 7 -20.84 16.69 -13.37
N ASP A 8 -21.28 15.52 -12.88
CA ASP A 8 -21.88 15.40 -11.54
C ASP A 8 -20.86 15.71 -10.42
N PHE A 9 -19.56 15.57 -10.71
CA PHE A 9 -18.50 15.84 -9.75
C PHE A 9 -18.16 17.33 -9.62
N ALA A 10 -18.46 18.16 -10.63
CA ALA A 10 -18.09 19.57 -10.66
C ALA A 10 -18.91 20.45 -9.69
N GLY A 11 -20.11 20.01 -9.30
CA GLY A 11 -21.00 20.70 -8.38
C GLY A 11 -20.88 20.27 -6.92
N ILE A 12 -20.07 19.26 -6.62
CA ILE A 12 -19.93 18.74 -5.25
C ILE A 12 -18.94 19.62 -4.49
N ALA A 13 -19.38 20.18 -3.35
CA ALA A 13 -18.49 20.93 -2.47
C ALA A 13 -17.25 20.10 -2.15
N THR A 14 -16.06 20.70 -2.26
CA THR A 14 -14.76 20.03 -2.06
C THR A 14 -14.67 19.32 -0.69
N GLU A 15 -15.44 19.79 0.31
CA GLU A 15 -15.54 19.20 1.66
C GLU A 15 -16.46 17.98 1.77
N ALA A 16 -17.19 17.60 0.71
CA ALA A 16 -18.10 16.46 0.75
C ALA A 16 -17.38 15.11 0.57
N TRP A 17 -16.11 15.12 0.17
CA TRP A 17 -15.30 13.92 -0.01
C TRP A 17 -14.14 13.91 0.99
N PRO A 18 -14.15 13.00 1.97
CA PRO A 18 -13.07 12.93 2.96
C PRO A 18 -11.72 12.49 2.38
N GLU A 19 -11.66 11.94 1.16
CA GLU A 19 -10.44 11.36 0.57
C GLU A 19 -10.04 11.98 -0.77
N ARG A 20 -9.52 13.21 -0.77
CA ARG A 20 -8.97 13.83 -2.00
C ARG A 20 -7.78 14.76 -1.77
N ARG A 21 -7.38 15.00 -0.52
CA ARG A 21 -6.38 16.01 -0.19
C ARG A 21 -4.97 15.50 -0.44
N VAL A 22 -4.62 14.29 0.04
CA VAL A 22 -3.31 13.70 -0.24
C VAL A 22 -3.20 13.38 -1.73
N PHE A 23 -4.23 12.76 -2.30
CA PHE A 23 -4.31 12.48 -3.72
C PHE A 23 -4.04 13.73 -4.57
N GLN A 24 -4.73 14.84 -4.27
CA GLN A 24 -4.55 16.11 -4.97
C GLN A 24 -3.11 16.64 -4.82
N VAL A 25 -2.54 16.59 -3.62
CA VAL A 25 -1.15 17.04 -3.40
C VAL A 25 -0.18 16.19 -4.23
N ILE A 26 -0.34 14.87 -4.27
CA ILE A 26 0.55 14.00 -5.06
C ILE A 26 0.41 14.30 -6.55
N LEU A 27 -0.82 14.40 -7.04
CA LEU A 27 -1.09 14.71 -8.45
C LEU A 27 -0.52 16.07 -8.85
N GLU A 28 -0.78 17.12 -8.07
CA GLU A 28 -0.39 18.48 -8.43
C GLU A 28 1.09 18.79 -8.15
N LYS A 29 1.67 18.23 -7.09
CA LYS A 29 3.03 18.60 -6.63
C LYS A 29 4.10 17.59 -7.06
N PHE A 30 3.73 16.31 -7.22
CA PHE A 30 4.64 15.26 -7.66
C PHE A 30 4.37 14.79 -9.10
N GLY A 31 3.23 15.18 -9.70
CA GLY A 31 2.90 14.85 -11.09
C GLY A 31 2.60 13.37 -11.32
N LEU A 32 2.21 12.66 -10.26
CA LEU A 32 1.90 11.23 -10.29
C LEU A 32 0.45 11.01 -9.90
N MET A 33 -0.20 10.03 -10.53
CA MET A 33 -1.57 9.65 -10.19
C MET A 33 -1.55 8.50 -9.17
N PRO A 34 -1.95 8.73 -7.90
CA PRO A 34 -2.11 7.64 -6.95
C PRO A 34 -3.19 6.67 -7.42
N ILE A 35 -3.05 5.40 -7.06
CA ILE A 35 -4.04 4.36 -7.37
C ILE A 35 -4.88 3.94 -6.16
N THR A 36 -4.50 4.38 -4.97
CA THR A 36 -5.21 4.11 -3.71
C THR A 36 -5.79 5.39 -3.10
N SER A 37 -6.70 5.23 -2.16
CA SER A 37 -7.30 6.32 -1.39
C SER A 37 -6.30 7.04 -0.50
N ASP A 38 -6.66 8.27 -0.10
CA ASP A 38 -5.95 9.05 0.93
C ASP A 38 -5.76 8.28 2.24
N SER A 39 -6.74 7.45 2.61
CA SER A 39 -6.70 6.65 3.83
C SER A 39 -5.58 5.62 3.87
N HIS A 40 -5.23 5.03 2.72
CA HIS A 40 -4.14 4.07 2.63
C HIS A 40 -2.83 4.77 2.31
N PHE A 41 -2.86 5.66 1.32
CA PHE A 41 -1.67 6.34 0.84
C PHE A 41 -1.07 7.28 1.88
N GLY A 42 -1.92 7.93 2.69
CA GLY A 42 -1.51 8.86 3.73
C GLY A 42 -0.73 8.22 4.89
N GLU A 43 -0.91 6.93 5.14
CA GLU A 43 -0.18 6.20 6.20
C GLU A 43 1.34 6.22 5.96
N TYR A 44 1.76 6.32 4.69
CA TYR A 44 3.17 6.28 4.30
C TYR A 44 3.83 7.66 4.24
N ILE A 45 3.13 8.73 4.63
CA ILE A 45 3.58 10.12 4.47
C ILE A 45 3.35 10.93 5.75
N GLN A 46 4.44 11.41 6.37
CA GLN A 46 4.39 12.12 7.66
C GLN A 46 3.41 13.30 7.71
N TRP A 47 3.37 14.12 6.65
CA TRP A 47 2.51 15.31 6.59
C TRP A 47 1.06 15.02 6.19
N ALA A 48 0.72 13.79 5.78
CA ALA A 48 -0.63 13.47 5.34
C ALA A 48 -1.66 13.71 6.44
N TYR A 49 -1.32 13.40 7.69
CA TYR A 49 -2.19 13.59 8.86
C TYR A 49 -2.61 15.05 9.12
N ASP A 50 -1.88 16.04 8.60
CA ASP A 50 -2.29 17.45 8.67
C ASP A 50 -3.51 17.74 7.77
N ILE A 51 -3.58 17.03 6.64
CA ILE A 51 -4.59 17.29 5.63
C ILE A 51 -5.64 16.18 5.55
N THR A 52 -5.41 14.98 6.08
CA THR A 52 -6.40 13.88 6.09
C THR A 52 -7.05 13.72 7.45
N ASP A 53 -8.31 13.29 7.46
CA ASP A 53 -8.99 12.83 8.67
C ASP A 53 -9.34 11.33 8.56
N HIS A 54 -9.88 10.77 9.64
CA HIS A 54 -10.31 9.37 9.66
C HIS A 54 -11.72 9.16 9.08
N ARG A 55 -12.37 10.19 8.53
CA ARG A 55 -13.75 10.10 8.06
C ARG A 55 -13.86 9.17 6.87
N GLY A 56 -12.89 9.20 5.95
CA GLY A 56 -12.85 8.30 4.78
C GLY A 56 -12.88 6.83 5.19
N ILE A 57 -12.02 6.45 6.14
CA ILE A 57 -11.95 5.09 6.69
C ILE A 57 -13.27 4.70 7.38
N LEU A 58 -13.84 5.60 8.18
CA LEU A 58 -15.10 5.33 8.90
C LEU A 58 -16.29 5.21 7.95
N ASP A 59 -16.35 6.02 6.91
CA ASP A 59 -17.40 5.98 5.89
C ASP A 59 -17.26 4.71 5.04
N PHE A 60 -16.04 4.33 4.64
CA PHE A 60 -15.76 3.04 4.01
C PHE A 60 -16.18 1.87 4.89
N TYR A 61 -15.80 1.86 6.17
CA TYR A 61 -16.16 0.79 7.11
C TYR A 61 -17.69 0.66 7.26
N ARG A 62 -18.40 1.78 7.41
CA ARG A 62 -19.87 1.79 7.51
C ARG A 62 -20.51 1.28 6.22
N PHE A 63 -20.07 1.77 5.07
CA PHE A 63 -20.53 1.32 3.76
C PHE A 63 -20.27 -0.18 3.58
N TYR A 64 -19.07 -0.64 3.87
CA TYR A 64 -18.67 -2.03 3.69
C TYR A 64 -19.46 -2.97 4.60
N LYS A 65 -19.68 -2.58 5.86
CA LYS A 65 -20.52 -3.33 6.79
C LYS A 65 -21.98 -3.43 6.31
N GLU A 66 -22.54 -2.32 5.83
CA GLU A 66 -23.90 -2.29 5.28
C GLU A 66 -24.01 -3.11 3.99
N TYR A 67 -23.03 -2.97 3.10
CA TYR A 67 -22.91 -3.74 1.86
C TYR A 67 -22.87 -5.24 2.16
N LEU A 68 -22.01 -5.68 3.08
CA LEU A 68 -21.90 -7.09 3.48
C LEU A 68 -23.18 -7.64 4.13
N ALA A 69 -24.00 -6.79 4.76
CA ALA A 69 -25.27 -7.21 5.34
C ALA A 69 -26.36 -7.49 4.28
N HIS A 70 -26.21 -6.94 3.08
CA HIS A 70 -27.21 -7.03 2.00
C HIS A 70 -26.71 -7.78 0.77
N VAL A 71 -25.40 -7.95 0.60
CA VAL A 71 -24.83 -8.63 -0.56
C VAL A 71 -25.15 -10.13 -0.49
N GLU A 72 -25.76 -10.64 -1.54
CA GLU A 72 -25.88 -12.08 -1.75
C GLU A 72 -24.68 -12.55 -2.58
N PRO A 73 -23.80 -13.41 -2.04
CA PRO A 73 -22.65 -13.89 -2.79
C PRO A 73 -23.12 -14.72 -3.99
N LYS A 74 -22.60 -14.39 -5.17
CA LYS A 74 -22.85 -15.14 -6.41
C LYS A 74 -21.55 -15.78 -6.88
N ILE A 75 -21.63 -17.06 -7.21
CA ILE A 75 -20.51 -17.79 -7.84
C ILE A 75 -20.70 -17.67 -9.34
N GLU A 76 -19.78 -16.97 -9.99
CA GLU A 76 -19.79 -16.70 -11.42
C GLU A 76 -18.40 -17.01 -12.02
N LEU A 77 -18.33 -17.22 -13.33
CA LEU A 77 -17.05 -17.47 -14.02
C LEU A 77 -16.23 -16.18 -14.23
N GLN A 78 -16.86 -15.01 -14.07
CA GLN A 78 -16.18 -13.74 -14.14
C GLN A 78 -15.45 -13.48 -12.82
N LEU A 79 -14.12 -13.43 -12.88
CA LEU A 79 -13.26 -13.26 -11.72
C LEU A 79 -12.73 -11.82 -11.71
N SER A 80 -12.82 -11.18 -10.55
CA SER A 80 -12.20 -9.87 -10.31
C SER A 80 -10.77 -10.00 -9.75
N GLU A 81 -10.47 -11.15 -9.13
CA GLU A 81 -9.17 -11.44 -8.51
C GLU A 81 -8.15 -11.95 -9.53
N ARG A 82 -6.88 -11.56 -9.32
CA ARG A 82 -5.81 -11.78 -10.30
C ARG A 82 -5.21 -13.19 -10.27
N VAL A 83 -5.45 -13.97 -9.22
CA VAL A 83 -4.80 -15.28 -9.00
C VAL A 83 -5.07 -16.26 -10.15
N VAL A 84 -6.32 -16.43 -10.57
CA VAL A 84 -6.67 -17.37 -11.64
C VAL A 84 -6.16 -16.91 -13.00
N PRO A 85 -6.37 -15.64 -13.44
CA PRO A 85 -5.76 -15.12 -14.66
C PRO A 85 -4.25 -15.32 -14.73
N ILE A 86 -3.52 -15.09 -13.63
CA ILE A 86 -2.06 -15.31 -13.59
C ILE A 86 -1.73 -16.80 -13.79
N ILE A 87 -2.40 -17.70 -13.07
CA ILE A 87 -2.20 -19.15 -13.22
C ILE A 87 -2.49 -19.59 -14.67
N GLU A 88 -3.61 -19.14 -15.25
CA GLU A 88 -3.97 -19.44 -16.62
C GLU A 88 -2.96 -18.88 -17.62
N GLY A 89 -2.46 -17.66 -17.41
CA GLY A 89 -1.42 -17.07 -18.26
C GLY A 89 -0.14 -17.90 -18.29
N ILE A 90 0.27 -18.44 -17.14
CA ILE A 90 1.41 -19.37 -17.05
C ILE A 90 1.11 -20.68 -17.78
N LEU A 91 -0.06 -21.30 -17.51
CA LEU A 91 -0.41 -22.59 -18.10
C LEU A 91 -0.60 -22.54 -19.62
N THR A 92 -1.10 -21.42 -20.14
CA THR A 92 -1.48 -21.25 -21.55
C THR A 92 -0.43 -20.52 -22.37
N ASP A 93 0.65 -20.04 -21.76
CA ASP A 93 1.69 -19.23 -22.40
C ASP A 93 1.10 -17.97 -23.08
N SER A 94 0.08 -17.36 -22.47
CA SER A 94 -0.72 -16.32 -23.12
C SER A 94 0.03 -15.01 -23.33
N CYS A 95 1.14 -14.80 -22.62
CA CYS A 95 1.97 -13.59 -22.68
C CYS A 95 1.16 -12.31 -22.42
N TYR A 96 0.09 -12.40 -21.62
CA TYR A 96 -0.73 -11.24 -21.29
C TYR A 96 0.01 -10.30 -20.32
N VAL A 97 -0.40 -9.04 -20.28
CA VAL A 97 0.12 -8.06 -19.33
C VAL A 97 -0.77 -8.02 -18.09
N GLU A 98 -0.17 -8.32 -16.97
CA GLU A 98 -0.72 -8.15 -15.64
C GLU A 98 -0.34 -6.75 -15.15
N GLU A 99 -1.33 -5.95 -14.75
CA GLU A 99 -1.13 -4.50 -14.51
C GLU A 99 -0.31 -4.22 -13.24
N ALA A 100 -0.38 -5.12 -12.26
CA ALA A 100 0.31 -4.96 -10.99
C ALA A 100 0.66 -6.32 -10.38
N VAL A 101 1.96 -6.55 -10.17
CA VAL A 101 2.50 -7.67 -9.40
C VAL A 101 3.59 -7.21 -8.46
N ASN A 102 3.67 -7.85 -7.29
CA ASN A 102 4.75 -7.62 -6.33
C ASN A 102 5.90 -8.58 -6.61
N ILE A 103 7.03 -8.05 -7.12
CA ILE A 103 8.22 -8.81 -7.50
C ILE A 103 9.52 -8.09 -7.06
N PRO A 104 10.67 -8.79 -6.93
CA PRO A 104 11.93 -8.14 -6.63
C PRO A 104 12.30 -7.09 -7.68
N ASN A 105 12.72 -5.91 -7.24
CA ASN A 105 12.96 -4.75 -8.10
C ASN A 105 13.94 -5.03 -9.23
N ARG A 106 15.15 -5.53 -8.95
CA ARG A 106 16.15 -5.91 -9.98
C ARG A 106 16.23 -4.92 -11.17
N GLY A 107 16.27 -3.62 -10.89
CA GLY A 107 16.32 -2.56 -11.88
C GLY A 107 14.99 -2.15 -12.56
N LEU A 108 13.84 -2.68 -12.14
CA LEU A 108 12.51 -2.31 -12.67
C LEU A 108 12.17 -0.84 -12.39
N ILE A 109 12.47 -0.37 -11.18
CA ILE A 109 12.47 1.03 -10.76
C ILE A 109 13.91 1.43 -10.44
N ALA A 110 14.51 2.21 -11.32
CA ALA A 110 15.95 2.43 -11.38
C ALA A 110 16.53 3.17 -10.16
N ASN A 111 15.71 3.94 -9.44
CA ASN A 111 16.13 4.70 -8.27
C ASN A 111 15.65 4.11 -6.93
N LEU A 112 15.27 2.82 -6.92
CA LEU A 112 15.06 2.02 -5.70
C LEU A 112 16.08 0.88 -5.64
N PRO A 113 16.39 0.32 -4.44
CA PRO A 113 17.34 -0.79 -4.33
C PRO A 113 16.88 -2.04 -5.10
N ASP A 114 17.80 -2.83 -5.62
CA ASP A 114 17.46 -4.03 -6.42
C ASP A 114 16.76 -5.15 -5.63
N TRP A 115 16.99 -5.19 -4.31
CA TRP A 115 16.53 -6.26 -3.44
C TRP A 115 15.11 -6.02 -2.89
N ILE A 116 14.60 -4.78 -2.92
CA ILE A 116 13.25 -4.50 -2.41
C ILE A 116 12.20 -5.09 -3.35
N VAL A 117 11.06 -5.50 -2.80
CA VAL A 117 9.88 -5.83 -3.60
C VAL A 117 9.22 -4.54 -4.07
N VAL A 118 8.86 -4.48 -5.35
CA VAL A 118 8.12 -3.38 -5.96
C VAL A 118 6.86 -3.91 -6.63
N GLU A 119 5.85 -3.05 -6.72
CA GLU A 119 4.65 -3.31 -7.49
C GLU A 119 4.75 -2.64 -8.86
N VAL A 120 4.81 -3.45 -9.93
CA VAL A 120 4.93 -2.99 -11.32
C VAL A 120 4.11 -3.89 -12.26
N PRO A 121 3.78 -3.43 -13.47
CA PRO A 121 3.22 -4.30 -14.48
C PRO A 121 4.21 -5.39 -14.91
N ALA A 122 3.69 -6.53 -15.35
CA ALA A 122 4.50 -7.66 -15.79
C ALA A 122 3.84 -8.45 -16.91
N THR A 123 4.64 -9.06 -17.77
CA THR A 123 4.17 -10.08 -18.71
C THR A 123 4.13 -11.44 -18.03
N VAL A 124 3.05 -12.19 -18.22
CA VAL A 124 2.87 -13.53 -17.66
C VAL A 124 2.91 -14.57 -18.78
N ASP A 125 3.90 -15.46 -18.72
CA ASP A 125 4.13 -16.52 -19.71
C ASP A 125 4.41 -17.87 -19.01
N LYS A 126 4.66 -18.94 -19.78
CA LYS A 126 4.95 -20.26 -19.19
C LYS A 126 6.21 -20.33 -18.31
N ASN A 127 7.11 -19.36 -18.42
CA ASN A 127 8.33 -19.27 -17.62
C ASN A 127 8.13 -18.42 -16.35
N GLY A 128 6.95 -17.83 -16.16
CA GLY A 128 6.56 -17.12 -14.96
C GLY A 128 6.18 -15.66 -15.22
N VAL A 129 6.54 -14.80 -14.28
CA VAL A 129 6.15 -13.40 -14.25
C VAL A 129 7.39 -12.53 -14.51
N HIS A 130 7.33 -11.70 -15.54
CA HIS A 130 8.45 -10.88 -15.99
C HIS A 130 8.09 -9.40 -15.90
N GLY A 131 8.67 -8.71 -14.93
CA GLY A 131 8.42 -7.29 -14.70
C GLY A 131 8.77 -6.43 -15.92
N ILE A 132 7.96 -5.40 -16.14
CA ILE A 132 8.18 -4.39 -17.18
C ILE A 132 8.92 -3.20 -16.54
N PRO A 133 10.09 -2.79 -17.06
CA PRO A 133 10.84 -1.66 -16.50
C PRO A 133 10.06 -0.35 -16.56
N MET A 134 9.98 0.34 -15.43
CA MET A 134 9.28 1.62 -15.26
C MET A 134 10.22 2.83 -15.36
N GLY A 135 11.54 2.60 -15.35
CA GLY A 135 12.54 3.66 -15.35
C GLY A 135 12.71 4.31 -13.97
N SER A 136 13.00 5.61 -13.93
CA SER A 136 13.17 6.34 -12.68
C SER A 136 11.91 7.10 -12.30
N LEU A 137 11.52 7.03 -11.03
CA LEU A 137 10.46 7.88 -10.49
C LEU A 137 10.99 9.31 -10.26
N PRO A 138 10.11 10.35 -10.24
CA PRO A 138 10.48 11.68 -9.80
C PRO A 138 11.21 11.64 -8.46
N HIS A 139 12.37 12.30 -8.36
CA HIS A 139 13.25 12.17 -7.18
C HIS A 139 12.57 12.52 -5.85
N GLY A 140 11.69 13.53 -5.86
CA GLY A 140 10.92 13.90 -4.68
C GLY A 140 10.02 12.76 -4.20
N PHE A 141 9.36 12.05 -5.12
CA PHE A 141 8.50 10.92 -4.79
C PHE A 141 9.31 9.68 -4.39
N ALA A 142 10.43 9.43 -5.10
CA ALA A 142 11.36 8.36 -4.72
C ALA A 142 11.89 8.54 -3.28
N GLY A 143 12.05 9.78 -2.82
CA GLY A 143 12.38 10.07 -1.41
C GLY A 143 11.34 9.55 -0.41
N LEU A 144 10.04 9.65 -0.73
CA LEU A 144 8.97 9.09 0.10
C LEU A 144 9.04 7.56 0.12
N LEU A 145 9.26 6.93 -1.04
CA LEU A 145 9.41 5.48 -1.14
C LEU A 145 10.65 4.96 -0.40
N MET A 146 11.77 5.69 -0.44
CA MET A 146 13.00 5.30 0.25
C MET A 146 12.84 5.28 1.78
N ASN A 147 11.96 6.12 2.36
CA ASN A 147 11.61 6.01 3.77
C ASN A 147 10.92 4.67 4.06
N GLN A 148 9.99 4.24 3.20
CA GLN A 148 9.32 2.93 3.32
C GLN A 148 10.26 1.75 3.09
N VAL A 149 11.22 1.88 2.17
CA VAL A 149 12.29 0.88 1.99
C VAL A 149 13.02 0.65 3.32
N ALA A 150 13.36 1.70 4.06
CA ALA A 150 14.03 1.57 5.35
C ALA A 150 13.15 0.89 6.42
N VAL A 151 11.85 1.20 6.45
CA VAL A 151 10.89 0.54 7.35
C VAL A 151 10.80 -0.96 7.04
N HIS A 152 10.66 -1.32 5.76
CA HIS A 152 10.59 -2.72 5.33
C HIS A 152 11.86 -3.50 5.67
N ASP A 153 13.03 -2.91 5.44
CA ASP A 153 14.33 -3.53 5.71
C ASP A 153 14.49 -3.81 7.20
N LEU A 154 14.32 -2.79 8.06
CA LEU A 154 14.44 -2.93 9.51
C LEU A 154 13.41 -3.91 10.08
N THR A 155 12.19 -3.93 9.55
CA THR A 155 11.17 -4.89 9.94
C THR A 155 11.58 -6.32 9.60
N ALA A 156 12.10 -6.55 8.38
CA ALA A 156 12.60 -7.86 7.98
C ALA A 156 13.81 -8.29 8.83
N GLU A 157 14.76 -7.39 9.08
CA GLU A 157 15.91 -7.68 9.95
C GLU A 157 15.49 -8.00 11.38
N ALA A 158 14.52 -7.28 11.95
CA ALA A 158 14.00 -7.54 13.29
C ALA A 158 13.43 -8.96 13.41
N VAL A 159 12.71 -9.42 12.39
CA VAL A 159 12.17 -10.80 12.33
C VAL A 159 13.28 -11.83 12.20
N LEU A 160 14.21 -11.64 11.25
CA LEU A 160 15.29 -12.58 10.96
C LEU A 160 16.26 -12.73 12.13
N GLN A 161 16.61 -11.61 12.78
CA GLN A 161 17.52 -11.57 13.93
C GLN A 161 16.79 -11.76 15.26
N LYS A 162 15.46 -11.80 15.25
CA LYS A 162 14.60 -11.91 16.44
C LYS A 162 14.88 -10.79 17.46
N SER A 163 15.09 -9.57 16.97
CA SER A 163 15.56 -8.44 17.76
C SER A 163 14.44 -7.44 18.05
N LYS A 164 14.11 -7.27 19.33
CA LYS A 164 13.21 -6.20 19.80
C LYS A 164 13.81 -4.83 19.51
N ALA A 165 15.13 -4.68 19.62
CA ALA A 165 15.82 -3.41 19.36
C ALA A 165 15.67 -2.96 17.89
N LEU A 166 15.78 -3.89 16.93
CA LEU A 166 15.53 -3.58 15.52
C LEU A 166 14.05 -3.29 15.24
N ALA A 167 13.13 -4.00 15.91
CA ALA A 167 11.70 -3.69 15.83
C ALA A 167 11.39 -2.27 16.34
N LEU A 168 12.04 -1.84 17.43
CA LEU A 168 11.93 -0.47 17.93
C LEU A 168 12.48 0.55 16.93
N GLN A 169 13.61 0.27 16.27
CA GLN A 169 14.12 1.14 15.21
C GLN A 169 13.17 1.22 14.01
N ALA A 170 12.57 0.10 13.59
CA ALA A 170 11.57 0.08 12.52
C ALA A 170 10.40 1.00 12.85
N LEU A 171 9.87 0.94 14.08
CA LEU A 171 8.81 1.84 14.54
C LEU A 171 9.25 3.32 14.50
N LEU A 172 10.46 3.64 14.96
CA LEU A 172 10.93 5.03 15.02
C LEU A 172 11.25 5.63 13.63
N VAL A 173 11.46 4.79 12.61
CA VAL A 173 11.67 5.22 11.22
C VAL A 173 10.34 5.37 10.46
N ASP A 174 9.29 4.69 10.92
CA ASP A 174 7.96 4.72 10.33
C ASP A 174 7.32 6.12 10.41
N PRO A 175 6.80 6.67 9.30
CA PRO A 175 6.26 8.02 9.28
C PRO A 175 4.98 8.22 10.09
N VAL A 176 4.27 7.15 10.46
CA VAL A 176 3.11 7.20 11.36
C VAL A 176 3.54 7.55 12.79
N VAL A 177 4.78 7.22 13.16
CA VAL A 177 5.30 7.49 14.51
C VAL A 177 5.76 8.94 14.62
N GLY A 178 4.82 9.81 14.98
CA GLY A 178 5.05 11.25 15.21
C GLY A 178 5.58 11.61 16.60
N GLN A 179 5.76 10.64 17.51
CA GLN A 179 6.21 10.87 18.88
C GLN A 179 7.20 9.80 19.37
N TYR A 180 8.16 10.21 20.18
CA TYR A 180 9.18 9.32 20.75
C TYR A 180 8.74 8.68 22.09
N HIS A 181 8.13 9.45 22.97
CA HIS A 181 7.77 8.99 24.31
C HIS A 181 6.68 7.91 24.23
N GLY A 182 6.87 6.81 24.97
CA GLY A 182 5.90 5.72 25.05
C GLY A 182 6.04 4.63 23.98
N ILE A 183 6.95 4.77 23.00
CA ILE A 183 7.07 3.80 21.89
C ILE A 183 7.65 2.47 22.38
N GLU A 184 8.61 2.49 23.30
CA GLU A 184 9.17 1.26 23.85
C GLU A 184 8.13 0.50 24.69
N GLU A 185 7.38 1.22 25.52
CA GLU A 185 6.29 0.67 26.33
C GLU A 185 5.13 0.16 25.46
N MET A 186 4.82 0.85 24.36
CA MET A 186 3.85 0.39 23.37
C MET A 186 4.33 -0.91 22.71
N LEU A 187 5.60 -1.00 22.30
CA LEU A 187 6.17 -2.20 21.70
C LEU A 187 6.13 -3.38 22.69
N ASP A 188 6.52 -3.16 23.95
CA ASP A 188 6.41 -4.16 25.02
C ASP A 188 4.97 -4.63 25.21
N THR A 189 4.03 -3.70 25.20
CA THR A 189 2.60 -4.00 25.28
C THR A 189 2.17 -4.87 24.10
N MET A 190 2.53 -4.51 22.87
CA MET A 190 2.19 -5.29 21.68
C MET A 190 2.77 -6.72 21.73
N ILE A 191 4.03 -6.86 22.15
CA ILE A 191 4.67 -8.17 22.31
C ILE A 191 3.94 -9.00 23.37
N ALA A 192 3.60 -8.42 24.52
CA ALA A 192 2.89 -9.11 25.58
C ALA A 192 1.47 -9.56 25.15
N TYR A 193 0.71 -8.69 24.48
CA TYR A 193 -0.63 -9.03 23.99
C TYR A 193 -0.61 -10.08 22.87
N GLN A 194 0.45 -10.09 22.05
CA GLN A 194 0.62 -11.01 20.93
C GLN A 194 1.75 -12.01 21.19
N GLU A 195 1.97 -12.42 22.44
CA GLU A 195 3.14 -13.23 22.85
C GLU A 195 3.33 -14.47 21.97
N LYS A 196 2.24 -15.15 21.61
CA LYS A 196 2.26 -16.30 20.70
C LYS A 196 2.97 -16.02 19.38
N TRP A 197 2.83 -14.80 18.86
CA TRP A 197 3.31 -14.39 17.55
C TRP A 197 4.55 -13.52 17.60
N LEU A 198 4.73 -12.72 18.66
CA LEU A 198 5.81 -11.73 18.77
C LEU A 198 6.80 -12.02 19.91
N GLY A 199 6.51 -12.95 20.81
CA GLY A 199 7.35 -13.26 21.98
C GLY A 199 8.74 -13.82 21.64
N TYR A 200 9.02 -14.09 20.37
CA TYR A 200 10.37 -14.44 19.92
C TYR A 200 11.31 -13.24 19.81
N LEU A 201 10.78 -12.00 19.76
CA LEU A 201 11.57 -10.76 19.72
C LEU A 201 12.20 -10.52 21.10
N LYS A 202 13.52 -10.39 21.15
CA LYS A 202 14.30 -10.25 22.39
C LYS A 202 15.18 -9.01 22.39
#